data_AF-V4Q5L1-F1
#
_entry.id   AF-V4Q5L1-F1
#
_cell.length_a   1.000
_cell.length_b   1.000
_cell.length_c   1.000
_cell.angle_alpha   90.00
_cell.angle_beta   90.00
_cell.angle_gamma   90.00
#
_symmetry.space_group_name_H-M   'P 1'
#
loop_
_entity.id
_entity.type
_entity.pdbx_description
1 polymer ?
#
loop_
_entity_poly.entity_id
_entity_poly.type
_entity_poly.pdbx_seq_one_letter_code
_entity_poly.pdbx_strand_id
1 'polypeptide(L)'
;MTRLTGSTSYFVEAPGPSSAVIEWFRNLPEPPEETSTEYGFVLYFRSFGPLVYNEKAAIDVSRSPVVTIVLPTLCREILWTVGEVHFLPTLSLPEGKRLQRIVRAFAKWLKGKEKIYDQSPKVVSLLAYYIEGTARNRGDIYALPSGLEHLERGGYVISHRESEFVVDRVCRQLLLRGINCGPADNLR
;
A
#
# COMPACT_ATOMS: atom_id res chain seq x y z
N MET A 1 -23.20 7.60 15.18
CA MET A 1 -21.83 8.15 15.28
C MET A 1 -20.84 7.07 14.89
N THR A 2 -20.26 7.15 13.69
CA THR A 2 -19.29 6.16 13.21
C THR A 2 -17.91 6.52 13.77
N ARG A 3 -17.36 5.71 14.68
CA ARG A 3 -15.94 5.80 15.06
C ARG A 3 -15.12 5.52 13.81
N LEU A 4 -14.52 6.55 13.23
CA LEU A 4 -13.58 6.39 12.12
C LEU A 4 -12.23 6.02 12.73
N THR A 5 -11.98 4.71 12.81
CA THR A 5 -10.63 4.15 12.93
C THR A 5 -9.84 4.49 11.67
N GLY A 6 -8.52 4.57 11.76
CA GLY A 6 -7.68 4.74 10.57
C GLY A 6 -8.05 3.72 9.49
N SER A 7 -7.95 4.11 8.22
CA SER A 7 -8.24 3.25 7.08
C SER A 7 -6.96 3.00 6.29
N THR A 8 -6.73 1.74 5.92
CA THR A 8 -5.64 1.37 5.00
C THR A 8 -6.25 0.95 3.67
N SER A 9 -5.63 1.37 2.57
CA SER A 9 -5.95 0.90 1.22
C SER A 9 -4.74 0.17 0.65
N TYR A 10 -4.98 -0.89 -0.14
CA TYR A 10 -3.92 -1.75 -0.68
C TYR A 10 -3.94 -1.73 -2.19
N PHE A 11 -2.76 -1.68 -2.78
CA PHE A 11 -2.62 -1.62 -4.23
C PHE A 11 -1.40 -2.39 -4.74
N VAL A 12 -1.44 -2.76 -6.01
CA VAL A 12 -0.29 -3.32 -6.74
C VAL A 12 0.02 -2.42 -7.92
N GLU A 13 1.28 -2.00 -8.03
CA GLU A 13 1.86 -1.34 -9.19
C GLU A 13 3.35 -1.70 -9.28
N ALA A 14 4.04 -1.16 -10.30
CA ALA A 14 5.44 -1.47 -10.53
C ALA A 14 6.30 -0.93 -9.37
N PRO A 15 7.26 -1.71 -8.84
CA PRO A 15 8.24 -1.22 -7.89
C PRO A 15 9.08 -0.09 -8.51
N GLY A 16 9.33 0.95 -7.73
CA GLY A 16 10.21 2.04 -8.14
C GLY A 16 9.70 3.43 -7.73
N PRO A 17 10.41 4.48 -8.17
CA PRO A 17 10.12 5.86 -7.76
C PRO A 17 8.89 6.46 -8.47
N SER A 18 8.44 5.84 -9.58
CA SER A 18 7.24 6.27 -10.30
C SER A 18 6.03 5.54 -9.74
N SER A 19 5.13 6.27 -9.10
CA SER A 19 3.91 5.72 -8.51
C SER A 19 2.71 6.55 -8.91
N ALA A 20 1.70 5.90 -9.50
CA ALA A 20 0.45 6.57 -9.86
C ALA A 20 -0.39 6.91 -8.61
N VAL A 21 -0.16 6.22 -7.49
CA VAL A 21 -0.72 6.61 -6.18
C VAL A 21 -0.13 7.94 -5.73
N ILE A 22 1.20 8.11 -5.80
CA ILE A 22 1.85 9.38 -5.46
C ILE A 22 1.41 10.50 -6.40
N GLU A 23 1.37 10.24 -7.70
CA GLU A 23 0.91 11.19 -8.70
C GLU A 23 -0.54 11.65 -8.45
N TRP A 24 -1.41 10.74 -7.99
CA TRP A 24 -2.76 11.10 -7.59
C TRP A 24 -2.79 12.16 -6.48
N PHE A 25 -1.93 12.03 -5.46
CA PHE A 25 -1.83 13.01 -4.38
C PHE A 25 -1.21 14.33 -4.84
N ARG A 26 -0.23 14.30 -5.74
CA ARG A 26 0.39 15.49 -6.36
C ARG A 26 -0.60 16.30 -7.18
N ASN A 27 -1.61 15.66 -7.77
CA ASN A 27 -2.64 16.28 -8.59
C ASN A 27 -3.84 16.83 -7.79
N LEU A 28 -3.77 16.81 -6.45
CA LEU A 28 -4.79 17.47 -5.63
C LEU A 28 -4.74 18.99 -5.81
N PRO A 29 -5.87 19.72 -5.67
CA PRO A 29 -5.88 21.18 -5.76
C PRO A 29 -4.93 21.86 -4.77
N GLU A 30 -4.71 21.20 -3.63
CA GLU A 30 -3.71 21.59 -2.65
C GLU A 30 -2.82 20.35 -2.40
N PRO A 31 -1.68 20.24 -3.11
CA PRO A 31 -0.80 19.08 -2.99
C PRO A 31 -0.13 19.05 -1.61
N PRO A 32 0.09 17.86 -1.04
CA PRO A 32 0.78 17.73 0.24
C PRO A 32 2.28 18.00 0.10
N GLU A 33 2.91 18.34 1.22
CA GLU A 33 4.36 18.30 1.35
C GLU A 33 4.82 16.85 1.47
N GLU A 34 5.82 16.48 0.67
CA GLU A 34 6.32 15.11 0.58
C GLU A 34 7.63 14.96 1.34
N THR A 35 7.66 14.01 2.27
CA THR A 35 8.90 13.57 2.92
C THR A 35 9.14 12.12 2.57
N SER A 36 10.24 11.85 1.85
CA SER A 36 10.67 10.49 1.55
C SER A 36 11.10 9.74 2.81
N THR A 37 10.87 8.44 2.82
CA THR A 37 11.26 7.49 3.86
C THR A 37 11.90 6.27 3.21
N GLU A 38 12.42 5.35 4.02
CA GLU A 38 12.98 4.08 3.53
C GLU A 38 11.98 3.25 2.69
N TYR A 39 10.68 3.32 3.02
CA TYR A 39 9.65 2.45 2.44
C TYR A 39 8.68 3.17 1.48
N GLY A 40 8.82 4.49 1.30
CA GLY A 40 7.87 5.31 0.54
C GLY A 40 7.83 6.74 1.05
N PHE A 41 6.64 7.28 1.33
CA PHE A 41 6.42 8.70 1.59
C PHE A 41 5.52 8.99 2.79
N VAL A 42 5.79 10.10 3.47
CA VAL A 42 4.84 10.77 4.37
C VAL A 42 4.37 12.04 3.69
N LEU A 43 3.05 12.16 3.51
CA LEU A 43 2.38 13.28 2.87
C LEU A 43 1.75 14.17 3.94
N TYR A 44 2.23 15.39 4.09
CA TYR A 44 1.74 16.36 5.06
C TYR A 44 0.83 17.41 4.42
N PHE A 45 -0.40 17.53 4.92
CA PHE A 45 -1.37 18.53 4.45
C PHE A 45 -1.32 19.78 5.34
N ARG A 46 -0.44 20.73 4.99
CA ARG A 46 -0.18 21.92 5.82
C ARG A 46 -1.43 22.71 6.20
N SER A 47 -2.37 22.95 5.26
CA SER A 47 -3.56 23.73 5.63
C SER A 47 -4.56 22.96 6.50
N PHE A 48 -4.32 21.68 6.78
CA PHE A 48 -5.23 20.85 7.56
C PHE A 48 -4.85 20.84 9.04
N GLY A 49 -3.70 21.40 9.42
CA GLY A 49 -3.26 21.51 10.81
C GLY A 49 -1.75 21.43 10.96
N PRO A 50 -1.22 21.68 12.16
CA PRO A 50 0.21 21.64 12.41
C PRO A 50 0.76 20.22 12.36
N LEU A 51 2.06 20.12 12.04
CA LEU A 51 2.83 18.90 12.20
C LEU A 51 3.30 18.79 13.66
N VAL A 52 2.95 17.70 14.31
CA VAL A 52 3.31 17.41 15.71
C VAL A 52 4.45 16.40 15.71
N TYR A 53 5.45 16.63 16.55
CA TYR A 53 6.56 15.70 16.76
C TYR A 53 6.43 15.01 18.12
N ASN A 54 6.83 13.75 18.18
CA ASN A 54 6.93 12.99 19.44
C ASN A 54 8.25 13.29 20.17
N GLU A 55 8.44 12.69 21.34
CA GLU A 55 9.64 12.86 22.19
C GLU A 55 10.95 12.47 21.50
N LYS A 56 10.89 11.65 20.44
CA LYS A 56 12.05 11.23 19.63
C LYS A 56 12.31 12.13 18.43
N ALA A 57 11.68 13.31 18.39
CA ALA A 57 11.70 14.24 17.24
C ALA A 57 11.21 13.61 15.92
N ALA A 58 10.43 12.54 15.98
CA ALA A 58 9.78 11.93 14.82
C ALA A 58 8.36 12.49 14.65
N ILE A 59 7.84 12.51 13.43
CA ILE A 59 6.45 12.95 13.16
C ILE A 59 5.48 12.07 13.96
N ASP A 60 4.67 12.70 14.81
CA ASP A 60 3.55 12.05 15.48
C ASP A 60 2.38 11.95 14.51
N VAL A 61 2.36 10.82 13.82
CA VAL A 61 1.37 10.50 12.80
C VAL A 61 -0.07 10.41 13.34
N SER A 62 -0.24 10.24 14.65
CA SER A 62 -1.56 10.16 15.29
C SER A 62 -2.16 11.54 15.59
N ARG A 63 -1.32 12.58 15.59
CA ARG A 63 -1.68 13.97 15.90
C ARG A 63 -1.42 14.95 14.76
N SER A 64 -0.85 14.47 13.66
CA SER A 64 -0.54 15.26 12.47
C SER A 64 -1.48 14.93 11.30
N PRO A 65 -1.84 15.90 10.44
CA PRO A 65 -2.66 15.67 9.27
C PRO A 65 -1.81 15.05 8.14
N VAL A 66 -1.39 13.80 8.34
CA VAL A 66 -0.49 13.09 7.44
C VAL A 66 -1.14 11.84 6.84
N VAL A 67 -0.70 11.48 5.64
CA VAL A 67 -0.98 10.20 4.99
C VAL A 67 0.37 9.51 4.75
N THR A 68 0.49 8.25 5.13
CA THR A 68 1.70 7.46 4.86
C THR A 68 1.46 6.55 3.67
N ILE A 69 2.41 6.50 2.75
CA ILE A 69 2.38 5.62 1.58
C ILE A 69 3.60 4.71 1.64
N VAL A 70 3.35 3.41 1.61
CA VAL A 70 4.35 2.37 1.40
C VAL A 70 4.29 1.97 -0.06
N LEU A 71 5.40 2.10 -0.78
CA LEU A 71 5.46 1.75 -2.19
C LEU A 71 5.73 0.25 -2.38
N PRO A 72 5.21 -0.35 -3.47
CA PRO A 72 5.64 -1.67 -3.90
C PRO A 72 7.16 -1.73 -4.06
N THR A 73 7.73 -2.82 -3.60
CA THR A 73 9.15 -3.16 -3.69
C THR A 73 9.32 -4.51 -4.37
N LEU A 74 10.51 -4.75 -4.91
CA LEU A 74 10.90 -6.07 -5.41
C LEU A 74 11.55 -6.86 -4.28
N CYS A 75 11.07 -8.07 -4.05
CA CYS A 75 11.60 -9.03 -3.10
C CYS A 75 12.00 -10.30 -3.87
N ARG A 76 13.20 -10.83 -3.61
CA ARG A 76 13.70 -12.08 -4.23
C ARG A 76 13.42 -12.11 -5.74
N GLU A 77 13.85 -11.05 -6.43
CA GLU A 77 13.88 -10.86 -7.91
C GLU A 77 12.54 -10.92 -8.68
N ILE A 78 11.52 -11.61 -8.17
CA ILE A 78 10.26 -11.90 -8.87
C ILE A 78 9.02 -11.51 -8.06
N LEU A 79 9.14 -11.38 -6.73
CA LEU A 79 8.00 -11.11 -5.86
C LEU A 79 7.82 -9.61 -5.70
N TRP A 80 6.71 -9.07 -6.17
CA TRP A 80 6.36 -7.70 -5.88
C TRP A 80 5.67 -7.62 -4.52
N THR A 81 5.89 -6.54 -3.78
CA THR A 81 5.13 -6.29 -2.55
C THR A 81 3.88 -5.45 -2.83
N VAL A 82 2.84 -5.69 -2.05
CA VAL A 82 1.64 -4.85 -2.04
C VAL A 82 1.99 -3.49 -1.44
N GLY A 83 1.64 -2.41 -2.15
CA GLY A 83 1.69 -1.05 -1.64
C GLY A 83 0.55 -0.75 -0.68
N GLU A 84 0.80 0.12 0.29
CA GLU A 84 -0.16 0.49 1.34
C GLU A 84 -0.35 2.02 1.37
N VAL A 85 -1.60 2.48 1.50
CA VAL A 85 -1.90 3.89 1.83
C VAL A 85 -2.60 3.93 3.18
N HIS A 86 -1.96 4.53 4.16
CA HIS A 86 -2.46 4.64 5.53
C HIS A 86 -3.05 6.03 5.77
N PHE A 87 -4.36 6.07 6.00
CA PHE A 87 -5.06 7.23 6.52
C PHE A 87 -5.24 7.05 8.02
N LEU A 88 -4.39 7.71 8.81
CA LEU A 88 -4.30 7.49 10.25
C LEU A 88 -5.42 8.21 11.04
N PRO A 89 -5.58 7.92 12.34
CA PRO A 89 -6.78 8.29 13.11
C PRO A 89 -7.02 9.79 13.33
N THR A 90 -6.18 10.69 12.82
CA THR A 90 -6.43 12.14 12.82
C THR A 90 -7.75 12.53 12.15
N LEU A 91 -8.37 11.61 11.39
CA LEU A 91 -9.75 11.71 10.90
C LEU A 91 -10.80 11.91 12.01
N SER A 92 -10.48 11.56 13.26
CA SER A 92 -11.36 11.72 14.43
C SER A 92 -11.32 13.11 15.06
N LEU A 93 -10.34 13.94 14.69
CA LEU A 93 -10.21 15.33 15.14
C LEU A 93 -11.08 16.26 14.27
N PRO A 94 -11.52 17.44 14.79
CA PRO A 94 -12.27 18.43 14.00
C PRO A 94 -11.60 18.79 12.67
N GLU A 95 -10.27 18.89 12.67
CA GLU A 95 -9.38 19.13 11.54
C GLU A 95 -9.39 17.99 10.51
N GLY A 96 -9.67 16.77 10.97
CA GLY A 96 -9.74 15.55 10.16
C GLY A 96 -10.86 15.55 9.12
N LYS A 97 -11.87 16.42 9.21
CA LYS A 97 -12.98 16.49 8.25
C LYS A 97 -12.52 16.83 6.82
N ARG A 98 -11.48 17.67 6.67
CA ARG A 98 -10.93 17.98 5.34
C ARG A 98 -10.18 16.77 4.77
N LEU A 99 -9.38 16.11 5.60
CA LEU A 99 -8.68 14.88 5.22
C LEU A 99 -9.66 13.75 4.84
N GLN A 100 -10.80 13.63 5.52
CA GLN A 100 -11.85 12.68 5.16
C GLN A 100 -12.35 12.83 3.71
N ARG A 101 -12.37 14.05 3.16
CA ARG A 101 -12.75 14.25 1.75
C ARG A 101 -11.71 13.64 0.82
N ILE A 102 -10.43 13.81 1.14
CA ILE A 102 -9.32 13.18 0.41
C ILE A 102 -9.42 11.66 0.52
N VAL A 103 -9.64 11.12 1.72
CA VAL A 103 -9.79 9.66 1.94
C VAL A 103 -10.91 9.09 1.08
N ARG A 104 -12.09 9.75 1.04
CA ARG A 104 -13.22 9.30 0.22
C ARG A 104 -12.93 9.42 -1.27
N ALA A 105 -12.29 10.51 -1.69
CA ALA A 105 -11.91 10.71 -3.10
C ALA A 105 -10.89 9.66 -3.55
N PHE A 106 -9.89 9.37 -2.72
CA PHE A 106 -8.89 8.34 -2.96
C PHE A 106 -9.53 6.96 -3.03
N ALA A 107 -10.34 6.59 -2.03
CA ALA A 107 -11.02 5.30 -2.01
C ALA A 107 -11.94 5.13 -3.24
N LYS A 108 -12.61 6.19 -3.69
CA LYS A 108 -13.41 6.17 -4.92
C LYS A 108 -12.53 5.98 -6.16
N TRP A 109 -11.41 6.70 -6.24
CA TRP A 109 -10.45 6.57 -7.34
C TRP A 109 -9.85 5.16 -7.43
N LEU A 110 -9.43 4.61 -6.28
CA LEU A 110 -8.84 3.28 -6.21
C LEU A 110 -9.87 2.18 -6.54
N LYS A 111 -11.12 2.33 -6.10
CA LYS A 111 -12.22 1.43 -6.49
C LYS A 111 -12.57 1.46 -7.97
N GLY A 112 -12.11 2.48 -8.71
CA GLY A 112 -12.18 2.51 -10.17
C GLY A 112 -11.11 1.67 -10.86
N LYS A 113 -10.22 1.02 -10.10
CA LYS A 113 -9.18 0.11 -10.59
C LYS A 113 -9.65 -1.34 -10.47
N GLU A 114 -8.95 -2.26 -11.14
CA GLU A 114 -9.28 -3.68 -11.12
C GLU A 114 -9.09 -4.25 -9.71
N LYS A 115 -10.11 -4.92 -9.17
CA LYS A 115 -10.03 -5.53 -7.85
C LYS A 115 -9.51 -6.97 -7.98
N ILE A 116 -8.23 -7.17 -7.71
CA ILE A 116 -7.56 -8.47 -7.87
C ILE A 116 -7.78 -9.41 -6.69
N TYR A 117 -8.17 -8.86 -5.53
CA TYR A 117 -8.50 -9.64 -4.35
C TYR A 117 -9.67 -8.99 -3.61
N ASP A 118 -10.66 -9.80 -3.29
CA ASP A 118 -11.78 -9.44 -2.41
C ASP A 118 -11.66 -10.29 -1.15
N GLN A 119 -11.61 -9.64 0.02
CA GLN A 119 -11.58 -10.38 1.28
C GLN A 119 -12.93 -11.05 1.57
N SER A 120 -14.02 -10.57 0.93
CA SER A 120 -15.33 -11.18 1.02
C SER A 120 -15.41 -12.45 0.17
N PRO A 121 -16.01 -13.55 0.66
CA PRO A 121 -16.14 -14.81 -0.07
C PRO A 121 -17.10 -14.74 -1.29
N LYS A 122 -17.59 -13.54 -1.63
CA LYS A 122 -18.65 -13.35 -2.64
C LYS A 122 -18.12 -13.36 -4.07
N VAL A 123 -16.86 -12.99 -4.29
CA VAL A 123 -16.27 -12.89 -5.63
C VAL A 123 -14.87 -13.47 -5.59
N VAL A 124 -14.65 -14.54 -6.36
CA VAL A 124 -13.32 -15.14 -6.53
C VAL A 124 -12.71 -14.58 -7.80
N SER A 125 -11.73 -13.68 -7.64
CA SER A 125 -10.90 -13.22 -8.75
C SER A 125 -9.93 -14.34 -9.15
N LEU A 126 -9.78 -14.59 -10.46
CA LEU A 126 -8.76 -15.52 -10.97
C LEU A 126 -7.34 -15.05 -10.61
N LEU A 127 -7.14 -13.73 -10.52
CA LEU A 127 -5.85 -13.12 -10.17
C LEU A 127 -5.50 -13.33 -8.69
N ALA A 128 -6.45 -13.71 -7.84
CA ALA A 128 -6.19 -14.05 -6.45
C ALA A 128 -5.19 -15.21 -6.29
N TYR A 129 -5.05 -16.05 -7.33
CA TYR A 129 -4.06 -17.13 -7.40
C TYR A 129 -2.63 -16.63 -7.20
N TYR A 130 -2.30 -15.45 -7.72
CA TYR A 130 -0.94 -14.88 -7.71
C TYR A 130 -0.58 -14.13 -6.42
N ILE A 131 -1.52 -14.03 -5.49
CA ILE A 131 -1.35 -13.33 -4.22
C ILE A 131 -0.95 -14.36 -3.17
N GLU A 132 0.21 -14.24 -2.57
CA GLU A 132 0.78 -15.22 -1.64
C GLU A 132 1.04 -14.62 -0.25
N GLY A 133 1.40 -15.48 0.70
CA GLY A 133 1.75 -15.06 2.06
C GLY A 133 0.57 -14.45 2.84
N THR A 134 0.86 -13.39 3.59
CA THR A 134 -0.12 -12.66 4.43
C THR A 134 -0.83 -11.54 3.69
N ALA A 135 -0.52 -11.26 2.41
CA ALA A 135 -1.20 -10.23 1.63
C ALA A 135 -2.72 -10.42 1.61
N ARG A 136 -3.19 -11.68 1.50
CA ARG A 136 -4.61 -12.06 1.55
C ARG A 136 -5.31 -11.69 2.86
N ASN A 137 -4.58 -11.48 3.95
CA ASN A 137 -5.15 -11.18 5.26
C ASN A 137 -5.35 -9.67 5.51
N ARG A 138 -4.97 -8.82 4.54
CA ARG A 138 -4.86 -7.36 4.75
C ARG A 138 -6.15 -6.60 4.43
N GLY A 139 -6.91 -7.06 3.42
CA GLY A 139 -8.12 -6.43 2.92
C GLY A 139 -8.25 -6.57 1.40
N ASP A 140 -9.16 -5.80 0.80
CA ASP A 140 -9.29 -5.72 -0.66
C ASP A 140 -8.02 -5.15 -1.29
N ILE A 141 -7.55 -5.75 -2.39
CA ILE A 141 -6.36 -5.33 -3.12
C ILE A 141 -6.75 -4.94 -4.55
N TYR A 142 -6.28 -3.78 -4.99
CA TYR A 142 -6.57 -3.23 -6.31
C TYR A 142 -5.29 -3.18 -7.16
N ALA A 143 -5.36 -3.59 -8.43
CA ALA A 143 -4.24 -3.48 -9.36
C ALA A 143 -4.34 -2.20 -10.19
N LEU A 144 -3.26 -1.42 -10.19
CA LEU A 144 -3.03 -0.38 -11.19
C LEU A 144 -2.53 -1.03 -12.49
N PRO A 145 -2.51 -0.31 -13.63
CA PRO A 145 -2.21 -0.92 -14.94
C PRO A 145 -0.94 -1.79 -14.96
N SER A 146 0.16 -1.31 -14.39
CA SER A 146 1.41 -2.10 -14.35
C SER A 146 1.35 -3.29 -13.37
N GLY A 147 0.57 -3.19 -12.30
CA GLY A 147 0.31 -4.30 -11.39
C GLY A 147 -0.55 -5.39 -12.04
N LEU A 148 -1.52 -4.99 -12.86
CA LEU A 148 -2.36 -5.91 -13.61
C LEU A 148 -1.52 -6.65 -14.67
N GLU A 149 -0.70 -5.91 -15.43
CA GLU A 149 0.23 -6.48 -16.41
C GLU A 149 1.20 -7.49 -15.78
N HIS A 150 1.71 -7.22 -14.58
CA HIS A 150 2.57 -8.16 -13.83
C HIS A 150 1.84 -9.47 -13.52
N LEU A 151 0.61 -9.38 -13.01
CA LEU A 151 -0.19 -10.57 -12.64
C LEU A 151 -0.60 -11.37 -13.88
N GLU A 152 -0.99 -10.70 -14.97
CA GLU A 152 -1.34 -11.34 -16.25
C GLU A 152 -0.15 -12.09 -16.87
N ARG A 153 1.09 -11.64 -16.60
CA ARG A 153 2.33 -12.33 -16.97
C ARG A 153 2.72 -13.46 -16.02
N GLY A 154 1.89 -13.76 -15.02
CA GLY A 154 2.16 -14.78 -14.02
C GLY A 154 3.05 -14.33 -12.87
N GLY A 155 3.21 -13.02 -12.69
CA GLY A 155 3.96 -12.44 -11.58
C GLY A 155 3.25 -12.62 -10.24
N TYR A 156 4.01 -12.81 -9.17
CA TYR A 156 3.48 -13.03 -7.83
C TYR A 156 3.61 -11.79 -6.95
N VAL A 157 2.69 -11.67 -5.99
CA VAL A 157 2.68 -10.57 -5.02
C VAL A 157 2.57 -11.07 -3.58
N ILE A 158 3.28 -10.40 -2.66
CA ILE A 158 3.28 -10.67 -1.22
C ILE A 158 3.05 -9.37 -0.43
N SER A 159 2.89 -9.46 0.90
CA SER A 159 2.81 -8.27 1.74
C SER A 159 4.18 -7.58 1.83
N HIS A 160 4.21 -6.25 1.93
CA HIS A 160 5.45 -5.52 2.23
C HIS A 160 6.08 -5.95 3.57
N ARG A 161 5.25 -6.38 4.53
CA ARG A 161 5.69 -6.76 5.89
C ARG A 161 5.89 -8.27 6.08
N GLU A 162 6.18 -9.02 5.01
CA GLU A 162 6.52 -10.42 5.18
C GLU A 162 7.85 -10.58 5.93
N SER A 163 7.92 -11.56 6.82
CA SER A 163 9.20 -11.97 7.38
C SER A 163 9.95 -12.85 6.39
N GLU A 164 11.28 -12.91 6.52
CA GLU A 164 12.12 -13.77 5.67
C GLU A 164 11.65 -15.23 5.67
N PHE A 165 11.19 -15.72 6.83
CA PHE A 165 10.62 -17.06 6.96
C PHE A 165 9.39 -17.28 6.06
N VAL A 166 8.50 -16.29 5.97
CA VAL A 166 7.32 -16.41 5.10
C VAL A 166 7.73 -16.30 3.64
N VAL A 167 8.66 -15.39 3.30
CA VAL A 167 9.20 -15.26 1.93
C VAL A 167 9.83 -16.58 1.47
N ASP A 168 10.69 -17.19 2.28
CA ASP A 168 11.32 -18.47 1.97
C ASP A 168 10.28 -19.59 1.79
N ARG A 169 9.26 -19.62 2.65
CA ARG A 169 8.16 -20.59 2.53
C ARG A 169 7.39 -20.40 1.21
N VAL A 170 7.06 -19.17 0.84
CA VAL A 170 6.40 -18.85 -0.44
C VAL A 170 7.28 -19.30 -1.59
N CYS A 171 8.58 -18.99 -1.57
CA CYS A 171 9.50 -19.38 -2.63
C CYS A 171 9.67 -20.89 -2.77
N ARG A 172 9.69 -21.65 -1.66
CA ARG A 172 9.64 -23.12 -1.72
C ARG A 172 8.35 -23.63 -2.35
N GLN A 173 7.20 -23.01 -2.07
CA GLN A 173 5.93 -23.37 -2.69
C GLN A 173 5.89 -23.05 -4.19
N LEU A 174 6.44 -21.90 -4.59
CA LEU A 174 6.57 -21.50 -5.99
C LEU A 174 7.53 -22.40 -6.76
N LEU A 175 8.60 -22.88 -6.11
CA LEU A 175 9.53 -23.83 -6.71
C LEU A 175 8.84 -25.15 -7.11
N LEU A 176 7.88 -25.62 -6.31
CA LEU A 176 7.06 -26.80 -6.65
C LEU A 176 6.19 -26.58 -7.90
N ARG A 177 5.98 -25.32 -8.30
CA ARG A 177 5.27 -24.91 -9.51
C ARG A 177 6.24 -24.55 -10.66
N GLY A 178 7.54 -24.79 -10.48
CA GLY A 178 8.58 -24.50 -11.48
C GLY A 178 9.05 -23.04 -11.50
N ILE A 179 8.73 -22.24 -10.47
CA ILE A 179 9.07 -20.81 -10.41
C ILE A 179 10.23 -20.60 -9.42
N ASN A 180 11.31 -19.98 -9.87
CA ASN A 180 12.49 -19.70 -9.06
C ASN A 180 12.51 -18.23 -8.60
N CYS A 181 12.52 -18.00 -7.28
CA CYS A 181 12.62 -16.66 -6.70
C CYS A 181 14.06 -16.08 -6.67
N GLY A 182 15.04 -16.74 -7.30
CA GLY A 182 16.43 -16.30 -7.16
C GLY A 182 16.98 -16.49 -5.73
N PRO A 183 18.20 -16.00 -5.48
CA PRO A 183 18.99 -16.35 -4.29
C PRO A 183 18.54 -15.66 -2.99
N ALA A 184 19.08 -16.21 -1.88
CA ALA A 184 19.24 -15.64 -0.54
C ALA A 184 19.34 -14.10 -0.42
N ASP A 185 20.22 -13.57 -1.26
CA ASP A 185 21.27 -12.70 -0.74
C ASP A 185 20.99 -11.19 -0.90
N ASN A 186 19.79 -10.84 -1.38
CA ASN A 186 19.42 -9.46 -1.74
C ASN A 186 18.46 -8.78 -0.73
N LEU A 187 18.33 -9.30 0.49
CA LEU A 187 17.63 -8.60 1.59
C LEU A 187 18.67 -7.77 2.36
N ARG A 188 19.03 -6.60 1.82
CA ARG A 188 19.82 -5.58 2.52
C ARG A 188 19.15 -4.23 2.43
#